data_AF-A0A5B7WZX5-F1
#
_entry.id   AF-A0A5B7WZX5-F1
#
_cell.length_a   1.000
_cell.length_b   1.000
_cell.length_c   1.000
_cell.angle_alpha   90.00
_cell.angle_beta   90.00
_cell.angle_gamma   90.00
#
_symmetry.space_group_name_H-M   'P 1'
#
loop_
_entity.id
_entity.type
_entity.pdbx_description
1 polymer ?
#
loop_
_entity_poly.entity_id
_entity_poly.type
_entity_poly.pdbx_seq_one_letter_code
_entity_poly.pdbx_strand_id
1 'polypeptide(L)'
;MRVSVLLSIFLMTGSTIFSGCSSMRAGEEDVRTAVDVPERFSTPPGLAWGANTCINPIIDPADGTELILIQSMDGLGDYRVTGGKYGVNTGELLRLNCRTGEVVGIVRGR
;
A
#
# COMPACT_ATOMS: atom_id res chain seq x y z
N MET A 1 12.64 55.10 -53.14
CA MET A 1 11.27 54.60 -52.89
C MET A 1 11.21 54.05 -51.47
N ARG A 2 10.41 54.72 -50.64
CA ARG A 2 9.78 54.34 -49.36
C ARG A 2 10.52 53.38 -48.41
N VAL A 3 11.18 54.00 -47.45
CA VAL A 3 11.43 53.51 -46.09
C VAL A 3 10.08 53.21 -45.41
N SER A 4 9.89 52.01 -44.87
CA SER A 4 8.78 51.70 -43.97
C SER A 4 9.31 51.13 -42.67
N VAL A 5 9.26 51.99 -41.65
CA VAL A 5 9.49 51.74 -40.23
C VAL A 5 8.25 51.10 -39.62
N LEU A 6 8.42 49.95 -38.94
CA LEU A 6 7.49 49.40 -37.95
C LEU A 6 8.39 48.64 -36.95
N LEU A 7 8.90 49.22 -35.86
CA LEU A 7 8.22 49.65 -34.63
C LEU A 7 7.12 48.67 -34.17
N SER A 8 7.46 47.75 -33.26
CA SER A 8 6.64 47.39 -32.09
C SER A 8 7.40 46.44 -31.16
N ILE A 9 7.75 46.97 -30.00
CA ILE A 9 8.29 46.29 -28.82
C ILE A 9 7.12 45.60 -28.10
N PHE A 10 7.26 44.32 -27.70
CA PHE A 10 6.55 43.81 -26.52
C PHE A 10 7.38 42.74 -25.82
N LEU A 11 7.94 43.13 -24.66
CA LEU A 11 8.49 42.26 -23.64
C LEU A 11 7.40 41.34 -23.09
N MET A 12 7.64 40.03 -23.06
CA MET A 12 6.95 39.12 -22.14
C MET A 12 7.93 38.05 -21.66
N THR A 13 8.45 38.32 -20.46
CA THR A 13 9.06 37.39 -19.50
C THR A 13 8.27 36.09 -19.38
N GLY A 14 8.79 35.01 -19.95
CA GLY A 14 8.28 33.66 -19.77
C GLY A 14 8.78 33.04 -18.46
N SER A 15 8.12 33.35 -17.34
CA SER A 15 8.33 32.66 -16.08
C SER A 15 7.70 31.26 -16.15
N THR A 16 8.50 30.23 -16.44
CA THR A 16 8.05 28.84 -16.34
C THR A 16 7.98 28.43 -14.87
N ILE A 17 6.76 28.21 -14.41
CA ILE A 17 6.42 27.79 -13.05
C ILE A 17 6.91 26.34 -12.87
N PHE A 18 7.82 26.12 -11.93
CA PHE A 18 8.17 24.79 -11.45
C PHE A 18 6.97 24.22 -10.67
N SER A 19 6.16 23.38 -11.31
CA SER A 19 5.16 22.56 -10.63
C SER A 19 5.84 21.31 -10.07
N GLY A 20 6.43 21.44 -8.87
CA GLY A 20 6.82 20.29 -8.06
C GLY A 20 5.57 19.63 -7.47
N CYS A 21 5.13 18.50 -8.02
CA CYS A 21 4.11 17.66 -7.41
C CYS A 21 4.78 16.91 -6.24
N SER A 22 4.73 17.50 -5.04
CA SER A 22 5.19 16.84 -3.82
C SER A 22 4.08 15.89 -3.35
N SER A 23 4.14 14.63 -3.77
CA SER A 23 3.35 13.57 -3.16
C SER A 23 3.91 13.30 -1.76
N MET A 24 3.29 13.91 -0.75
CA MET A 24 3.50 13.52 0.64
C MET A 24 2.95 12.10 0.82
N ARG A 25 3.80 11.07 0.69
CA ARG A 25 3.42 9.73 1.12
C ARG A 25 3.41 9.71 2.64
N ALA A 26 2.20 9.75 3.20
CA ALA A 26 1.97 9.53 4.61
C ALA A 26 2.44 8.11 4.98
N GLY A 27 3.37 8.01 5.91
CA GLY A 27 3.63 6.79 6.68
C GLY A 27 4.09 5.57 5.87
N GLU A 28 5.21 5.68 5.16
CA GLU A 28 5.97 4.49 4.77
C GLU A 28 6.70 3.97 6.02
N GLU A 29 5.95 3.37 6.95
CA GLU A 29 6.51 2.43 7.93
C GLU A 29 7.30 1.39 7.12
N ASP A 30 8.51 1.02 7.54
CA ASP A 30 9.41 0.13 6.78
C ASP A 30 8.71 -1.19 6.38
N VAL A 31 8.11 -1.22 5.18
CA VAL A 31 7.36 -2.36 4.65
C VAL A 31 8.28 -3.20 3.80
N ARG A 32 8.61 -4.39 4.30
CA ARG A 32 9.42 -5.37 3.57
C ARG A 32 8.53 -6.26 2.69
N THR A 33 9.02 -6.66 1.53
CA THR A 33 8.28 -7.58 0.64
C THR A 33 8.11 -8.95 1.30
N ALA A 34 6.88 -9.46 1.28
CA ALA A 34 6.58 -10.84 1.64
C ALA A 34 6.92 -11.78 0.48
N VAL A 35 7.35 -13.00 0.79
CA VAL A 35 7.67 -14.03 -0.21
C VAL A 35 6.70 -15.19 -0.11
N ASP A 36 6.57 -16.01 -1.15
CA ASP A 36 5.79 -17.27 -1.14
C ASP A 36 4.36 -17.13 -0.59
N VAL A 37 3.73 -15.96 -0.78
CA VAL A 37 2.34 -15.71 -0.37
C VAL A 37 1.36 -16.29 -1.39
N PRO A 38 0.22 -16.84 -0.95
CA PRO A 38 -0.84 -17.21 -1.89
C PRO A 38 -1.37 -15.96 -2.60
N GLU A 39 -1.94 -16.15 -3.79
CA GLU A 39 -2.57 -15.05 -4.54
C GLU A 39 -3.68 -14.36 -3.71
N ARG A 40 -4.39 -15.13 -2.89
CA ARG A 40 -5.38 -14.62 -1.94
C ARG A 40 -5.56 -15.58 -0.76
N PHE A 41 -5.64 -15.01 0.45
CA PHE A 41 -6.04 -15.76 1.64
C PHE A 41 -7.56 -16.03 1.66
N SER A 42 -7.93 -17.18 2.18
CA SER A 42 -9.33 -17.57 2.35
C SER A 42 -9.93 -16.98 3.62
N THR A 43 -11.23 -16.72 3.55
CA THR A 43 -12.03 -16.27 4.70
C THR A 43 -12.76 -17.47 5.31
N PRO A 44 -13.09 -17.42 6.61
CA PRO A 44 -14.00 -18.38 7.22
C PRO A 44 -15.37 -18.39 6.53
N PRO A 45 -16.09 -19.52 6.54
CA PRO A 45 -17.44 -19.61 5.96
C PRO A 45 -18.38 -18.52 6.50
N GLY A 46 -19.09 -17.85 5.59
CA GLY A 46 -20.01 -16.77 5.94
C GLY A 46 -19.38 -15.38 6.06
N LEU A 47 -18.06 -15.25 5.88
CA LEU A 47 -17.35 -13.97 5.81
C LEU A 47 -16.84 -13.70 4.40
N ALA A 48 -16.89 -12.43 3.99
CA ALA A 48 -16.40 -11.97 2.69
C ALA A 48 -15.64 -10.66 2.83
N TRP A 49 -14.63 -10.49 1.98
CA TRP A 49 -13.93 -9.23 1.79
C TRP A 49 -14.89 -8.15 1.27
N GLY A 50 -14.79 -6.89 1.71
CA GLY A 50 -15.52 -5.78 1.08
C GLY A 50 -16.07 -4.69 2.00
N ALA A 51 -16.22 -4.95 3.29
CA ALA A 51 -16.28 -3.88 4.29
C ALA A 51 -14.83 -3.59 4.70
N ASN A 52 -14.43 -2.35 5.03
CA ASN A 52 -13.07 -2.02 5.51
C ASN A 52 -12.72 -2.67 6.89
N THR A 53 -13.35 -3.79 7.22
CA THR A 53 -13.22 -4.58 8.42
C THR A 53 -12.29 -5.74 8.12
N CYS A 54 -11.23 -5.86 8.91
CA CYS A 54 -10.30 -6.97 8.79
C CYS A 54 -10.94 -8.26 9.29
N ILE A 55 -10.84 -9.32 8.50
CA ILE A 55 -11.37 -10.65 8.84
C ILE A 55 -10.37 -11.35 9.76
N ASN A 56 -10.87 -12.08 10.76
CA ASN A 56 -10.04 -12.83 11.69
C ASN A 56 -10.75 -14.12 12.15
N PRO A 57 -10.09 -15.28 12.13
CA PRO A 57 -8.82 -15.54 11.44
C PRO A 57 -8.97 -15.49 9.92
N ILE A 58 -7.85 -15.37 9.20
CA ILE A 58 -7.79 -15.68 7.76
C ILE A 58 -6.99 -16.98 7.58
N ILE A 59 -7.19 -17.66 6.45
CA ILE A 59 -6.70 -19.03 6.25
C ILE A 59 -5.82 -19.08 4.99
N ASP A 60 -4.63 -19.67 5.11
CA ASP A 60 -3.81 -20.05 3.98
C ASP A 60 -4.47 -21.23 3.23
N PRO A 61 -4.92 -21.05 1.97
CA PRO A 61 -5.57 -22.13 1.23
C PRO A 61 -4.64 -23.29 0.88
N ALA A 62 -3.32 -23.09 0.91
CA ALA A 62 -2.36 -24.13 0.53
C ALA A 62 -2.28 -25.25 1.58
N ASP A 63 -2.38 -24.92 2.87
CA ASP A 63 -2.23 -25.90 3.95
C ASP A 63 -3.13 -25.68 5.18
N GLY A 64 -4.04 -24.70 5.12
CA GLY A 64 -4.98 -24.42 6.20
C GLY A 64 -4.40 -23.63 7.36
N THR A 65 -3.19 -23.07 7.25
CA THR A 65 -2.60 -22.24 8.32
C THR A 65 -3.49 -21.03 8.62
N GLU A 66 -3.86 -20.84 9.88
CA GLU A 66 -4.59 -19.65 10.33
C GLU A 66 -3.62 -18.51 10.65
N LEU A 67 -3.91 -17.33 10.11
CA LEU A 67 -3.25 -16.07 10.44
C LEU A 67 -4.17 -15.27 11.34
N ILE A 68 -3.63 -14.82 12.47
CA ILE A 68 -4.40 -14.16 13.53
C ILE A 68 -4.17 -12.65 13.49
N LEU A 69 -5.25 -11.88 13.37
CA LEU A 69 -5.21 -10.42 13.41
C LEU A 69 -4.70 -9.95 14.77
N ILE A 70 -3.64 -9.15 14.77
CA ILE A 70 -3.08 -8.52 15.97
C ILE A 70 -3.62 -7.11 16.14
N GLN A 71 -3.64 -6.34 15.05
CA GLN A 71 -4.15 -4.97 15.04
C GLN A 71 -4.67 -4.61 13.66
N SER A 72 -5.57 -3.62 13.61
CA SER A 72 -6.08 -3.04 12.37
C SER A 72 -6.16 -1.53 12.47
N MET A 73 -5.72 -0.84 11.42
CA MET A 73 -5.72 0.62 11.33
C MET A 73 -5.92 1.04 9.88
N ASP A 74 -6.80 2.01 9.64
CA ASP A 74 -7.01 2.62 8.31
C ASP A 74 -7.29 1.60 7.17
N GLY A 75 -8.01 0.52 7.48
CA GLY A 75 -8.33 -0.53 6.51
C GLY A 75 -7.18 -1.49 6.20
N LEU A 76 -6.09 -1.44 6.98
CA LEU A 76 -4.98 -2.37 6.99
C LEU A 76 -5.06 -3.26 8.23
N GLY A 77 -4.67 -4.52 8.10
CA GLY A 77 -4.62 -5.49 9.19
C GLY A 77 -3.25 -6.11 9.28
N ASP A 78 -2.69 -6.15 10.48
CA ASP A 78 -1.41 -6.79 10.76
C ASP A 78 -1.66 -8.14 11.42
N TYR A 79 -1.21 -9.20 10.74
CA TYR A 79 -1.49 -10.57 11.11
C TYR A 79 -0.24 -11.27 11.59
N ARG A 80 -0.38 -12.01 12.69
CA ARG A 80 0.64 -12.92 13.16
C ARG A 80 0.60 -14.19 12.33
N VAL A 81 1.77 -14.55 11.81
CA VAL A 81 2.00 -15.76 11.02
C VAL A 81 2.71 -16.78 11.90
N THR A 82 2.13 -17.96 12.05
CA THR A 82 2.75 -19.07 12.78
C THR A 82 3.79 -19.76 11.88
N GLY A 83 4.95 -20.12 12.45
CA GLY A 83 5.94 -20.95 11.77
C GLY A 83 6.89 -20.26 10.79
N GLY A 84 7.00 -18.93 10.80
CA GLY A 84 8.01 -18.21 9.99
C GLY A 84 7.75 -18.23 8.47
N LYS A 85 6.48 -18.37 8.08
CA LYS A 85 6.08 -18.34 6.68
C LYS A 85 6.17 -16.94 6.09
N TYR A 86 6.13 -16.91 4.76
CA TYR A 86 6.12 -15.72 3.92
C TYR A 86 7.33 -14.80 4.10
N GLY A 87 8.41 -15.34 4.67
CA GLY A 87 9.59 -14.58 5.06
C GLY A 87 9.39 -13.69 6.29
N VAL A 88 8.33 -13.88 7.09
CA VAL A 88 8.09 -13.15 8.35
C VAL A 88 9.01 -13.68 9.44
N ASN A 89 9.77 -12.79 10.10
CA ASN A 89 10.63 -13.15 11.22
C ASN A 89 9.97 -12.89 12.58
N THR A 90 10.64 -13.29 13.66
CA THR A 90 10.23 -12.97 15.03
C THR A 90 10.08 -11.46 15.22
N GLY A 91 8.93 -11.04 15.75
CA GLY A 91 8.61 -9.62 15.97
C GLY A 91 8.17 -8.89 14.71
N GLU A 92 7.89 -9.60 13.61
CA GLU A 92 7.27 -9.06 12.41
C GLU A 92 5.86 -9.61 12.22
N LEU A 93 5.04 -8.88 11.45
CA LEU A 93 3.66 -9.21 11.12
C LEU A 93 3.45 -9.08 9.61
N LEU A 94 2.52 -9.86 9.07
CA LEU A 94 2.09 -9.75 7.68
C LEU A 94 0.95 -8.73 7.58
N ARG A 95 1.15 -7.65 6.84
CA ARG A 95 0.17 -6.58 6.63
C ARG A 95 -0.66 -6.85 5.37
N LEU A 96 -1.98 -6.82 5.51
CA LEU A 96 -2.94 -7.00 4.43
C LEU A 96 -3.87 -5.81 4.31
N ASN A 97 -4.38 -5.60 3.10
CA ASN A 97 -5.51 -4.71 2.84
C ASN A 97 -6.82 -5.42 3.22
N CYS A 98 -7.55 -4.89 4.20
CA CYS A 98 -8.74 -5.54 4.73
C CYS A 98 -9.96 -5.48 3.81
N ARG A 99 -9.92 -4.63 2.78
CA ARG A 99 -10.97 -4.60 1.76
C ARG A 99 -10.78 -5.67 0.70
N THR A 100 -9.54 -5.90 0.26
CA THR A 100 -9.24 -6.79 -0.88
C THR A 100 -8.67 -8.15 -0.47
N GLY A 101 -8.14 -8.25 0.74
CA GLY A 101 -7.37 -9.41 1.21
C GLY A 101 -5.97 -9.51 0.61
N GLU A 102 -5.51 -8.47 -0.09
CA GLU A 102 -4.19 -8.45 -0.72
C GLU A 102 -3.09 -8.21 0.29
N VAL A 103 -1.96 -8.88 0.11
CA VAL A 103 -0.77 -8.66 0.91
C VAL A 103 -0.12 -7.34 0.53
N VAL A 104 0.08 -6.48 1.53
CA VAL A 104 0.82 -5.23 1.40
C VAL A 104 2.32 -5.48 1.64
N GLY A 105 2.65 -6.30 2.64
CA GLY A 105 4.02 -6.68 2.95
C GLY A 105 4.20 -7.10 4.41
N ILE A 106 5.41 -6.96 4.91
CA ILE A 106 5.83 -7.33 6.26
C ILE A 106 6.20 -6.06 7.02
N VAL A 107 5.70 -5.94 8.24
CA VAL A 107 5.94 -4.79 9.12
C VAL A 107 6.46 -5.25 10.48
N ARG A 108 7.06 -4.35 11.24
CA ARG A 108 7.46 -4.63 12.62
C ARG A 108 6.22 -4.68 13.52
N GLY A 109 6.12 -5.74 14.33
CA GLY A 109 5.17 -5.79 15.43
C GLY A 109 5.55 -4.76 16.49
N ARG A 110 4.56 -4.07 17.04
CA ARG A 110 4.74 -3.08 18.11
C ARG A 110 4.48 -3.70 19.48
#